data_AF-A0A0G1EZE1-F1
#
_entry.id   AF-A0A0G1EZE1-F1
#
_cell.length_a   1.000
_cell.length_b   1.000
_cell.length_c   1.000
_cell.angle_alpha   90.00
_cell.angle_beta   90.00
_cell.angle_gamma   90.00
#
_symmetry.space_group_name_H-M   'P 1'
#
loop_
_entity.id
_entity.type
_entity.pdbx_description
1 polymer ?
#
loop_
_entity_poly.entity_id
_entity_poly.type
_entity_poly.pdbx_seq_one_letter_code
_entity_poly.pdbx_strand_id
1 'polypeptide(L)'
;MSKEIPQIIKDVGFDFSWDSKKVWALNFPVEEMNIQDLIWHFDIPFWELEDIDDYNLKPWEVTKNPDKHSTHWEKIQEADLKYPIDIMENKGRWLF
;
A
#
# COMPACT_ATOMS: atom_id res chain seq x y z
N MET A 1 -22.80 -11.43 1.31
CA MET A 1 -22.01 -12.07 0.24
C MET A 1 -20.57 -11.66 0.49
N SER A 2 -19.65 -12.61 0.71
CA SER A 2 -18.23 -12.26 0.84
C SER A 2 -17.78 -11.67 -0.49
N LYS A 3 -17.39 -10.40 -0.51
CA LYS A 3 -16.90 -9.77 -1.71
C LYS A 3 -15.56 -10.42 -2.07
N GLU A 4 -15.45 -10.91 -3.29
CA GLU A 4 -14.22 -11.57 -3.72
C GLU A 4 -13.12 -10.55 -3.95
N ILE A 5 -11.97 -10.76 -3.31
CA ILE A 5 -10.76 -9.97 -3.53
C ILE A 5 -10.43 -9.98 -5.03
N PRO A 6 -10.16 -8.82 -5.66
CA PRO A 6 -9.80 -8.73 -7.07
C PRO A 6 -8.62 -9.63 -7.41
N GLN A 7 -8.62 -10.24 -8.60
CA GLN A 7 -7.56 -11.18 -9.00
C GLN A 7 -6.18 -10.56 -8.92
N ILE A 8 -6.05 -9.29 -9.32
CA ILE A 8 -4.76 -8.58 -9.26
C ILE A 8 -4.20 -8.49 -7.84
N ILE A 9 -5.05 -8.35 -6.82
CA ILE A 9 -4.63 -8.33 -5.41
C ILE A 9 -4.19 -9.73 -4.97
N LYS A 10 -4.86 -10.79 -5.43
CA LYS A 10 -4.41 -12.18 -5.19
C LYS A 10 -3.06 -12.46 -5.86
N ASP A 11 -2.83 -11.90 -7.04
CA ASP A 11 -1.62 -12.12 -7.82
C ASP A 11 -0.41 -11.46 -7.17
N VAL A 12 -0.54 -10.24 -6.64
CA VAL A 12 0.59 -9.45 -6.13
C VAL A 12 0.65 -9.35 -4.60
N GLY A 13 -0.48 -9.49 -3.93
CA GLY A 13 -0.58 -9.34 -2.48
C GLY A 13 0.07 -10.49 -1.73
N PHE A 14 0.34 -10.22 -0.45
CA PHE A 14 0.83 -11.23 0.49
C PHE A 14 -0.21 -12.34 0.69
N ASP A 15 0.26 -13.57 0.77
CA ASP A 15 -0.54 -14.75 1.13
C ASP A 15 -0.36 -15.15 2.60
N PHE A 16 0.31 -14.30 3.38
CA PHE A 16 0.53 -14.43 4.81
C PHE A 16 0.24 -13.11 5.53
N SER A 17 0.07 -13.20 6.86
CA SER A 17 -0.04 -12.05 7.74
C SER A 17 1.19 -11.94 8.63
N TRP A 18 1.51 -10.71 9.06
CA TRP A 18 2.60 -10.45 9.99
C TRP A 18 2.14 -9.55 11.15
N ASP A 19 2.95 -9.53 12.20
CA ASP A 19 2.79 -8.62 13.34
C ASP A 19 3.76 -7.46 13.17
N SER A 20 3.24 -6.28 12.82
CA SER A 20 4.05 -5.08 12.57
C SER A 20 4.95 -4.73 13.76
N LYS A 21 4.49 -4.91 15.01
CA LYS A 21 5.31 -4.59 16.18
C LYS A 21 6.52 -5.50 16.31
N LYS A 22 6.38 -6.77 15.90
CA LYS A 22 7.51 -7.70 15.87
C LYS A 22 8.50 -7.33 14.77
N VAL A 23 8.01 -6.91 13.60
CA VAL A 23 8.86 -6.44 12.49
C VAL A 23 9.64 -5.19 12.90
N TRP A 24 8.97 -4.19 13.49
CA TRP A 24 9.60 -2.95 13.95
C TRP A 24 10.63 -3.14 15.08
N ALA A 25 10.50 -4.22 15.86
CA ALA A 25 11.45 -4.55 16.91
C ALA A 25 12.74 -5.21 16.38
N LEU A 26 12.77 -5.60 15.10
CA LEU A 26 13.96 -6.18 14.50
C LEU A 26 15.03 -5.10 14.29
N ASN A 27 16.28 -5.43 14.61
CA ASN A 27 17.42 -4.55 14.39
C ASN A 27 18.03 -4.82 13.00
N PHE A 28 17.34 -4.40 11.94
CA PHE A 28 17.84 -4.47 10.56
C PHE A 28 18.36 -3.10 10.09
N PRO A 29 19.34 -3.08 9.17
CA PRO A 29 19.78 -1.83 8.55
C PRO A 29 18.65 -1.19 7.74
N VAL A 30 18.63 0.14 7.71
CA VAL A 30 17.81 0.91 6.78
C VAL A 30 18.62 1.13 5.51
N GLU A 31 17.99 0.90 4.36
CA GLU A 31 18.61 1.02 3.04
C GLU A 31 17.81 1.98 2.16
N GLU A 32 18.49 2.61 1.19
CA GLU A 32 17.83 3.42 0.17
C GLU A 32 17.37 2.52 -0.99
N MET A 33 16.18 2.78 -1.53
CA MET A 33 15.62 2.08 -2.68
C MET A 33 15.20 3.07 -3.76
N ASN A 34 15.33 2.68 -5.02
CA ASN A 34 14.80 3.46 -6.12
C ASN A 34 13.27 3.37 -6.13
N ILE A 35 12.59 4.52 -6.01
CA ILE A 35 11.13 4.58 -6.02
C ILE A 35 10.50 3.95 -7.27
N GLN A 36 11.22 3.90 -8.39
CA GLN A 36 10.75 3.26 -9.63
C GLN A 36 10.36 1.79 -9.44
N ASP A 37 10.99 1.09 -8.48
CA ASP A 37 10.66 -0.29 -8.15
C ASP A 37 9.30 -0.43 -7.43
N LEU A 38 8.75 0.69 -6.96
CA LEU A 38 7.49 0.76 -6.19
C LEU A 38 6.38 1.53 -6.91
N ILE A 39 6.66 2.26 -8.01
CA ILE A 39 5.63 3.06 -8.70
C ILE A 39 4.45 2.21 -9.17
N TRP A 40 4.68 0.93 -9.49
CA TRP A 40 3.61 0.02 -9.93
C TRP A 40 2.45 -0.10 -8.94
N HIS A 41 2.67 0.11 -7.64
CA HIS A 41 1.59 0.09 -6.63
C HIS A 41 0.50 1.12 -6.92
N PHE A 42 0.87 2.24 -7.55
CA PHE A 42 -0.07 3.32 -7.84
C PHE A 42 -1.10 2.93 -8.92
N ASP A 43 -0.83 1.86 -9.68
CA ASP A 43 -1.72 1.30 -10.69
C ASP A 43 -2.63 0.19 -10.15
N ILE A 44 -2.44 -0.23 -8.91
CA ILE A 44 -3.16 -1.33 -8.26
C ILE A 44 -4.16 -0.77 -7.26
N PRO A 45 -5.39 -1.32 -7.16
CA PRO A 45 -6.40 -0.77 -6.29
C PRO A 45 -6.21 -1.27 -4.85
N PHE A 46 -5.07 -0.97 -4.23
CA PHE A 46 -4.81 -1.39 -2.85
C PHE A 46 -5.67 -0.68 -1.83
N TRP A 47 -6.21 0.50 -2.17
CA TRP A 47 -7.02 1.29 -1.25
C TRP A 47 -8.49 0.97 -1.42
N GLU A 48 -9.25 1.36 -0.42
CA GLU A 48 -10.70 1.29 -0.41
C GLU A 48 -11.31 2.66 -0.73
N LEU A 49 -12.44 2.66 -1.42
CA LEU A 49 -13.42 3.73 -1.29
C LEU A 49 -13.97 3.69 0.14
N GLU A 50 -14.13 4.87 0.73
CA GLU A 50 -14.69 5.01 2.08
C GLU A 50 -15.96 4.18 2.25
N ASP A 51 -16.01 3.42 3.34
CA ASP A 51 -17.12 2.53 3.74
C ASP A 51 -17.36 1.30 2.85
N ILE A 52 -16.44 0.98 1.91
CA ILE A 52 -16.64 -0.13 0.96
C ILE A 52 -15.67 -1.31 1.19
N ASP A 53 -14.51 -1.09 1.84
CA ASP A 53 -13.44 -2.05 2.22
C ASP A 53 -13.24 -3.21 1.22
N ASP A 54 -12.66 -2.89 0.05
CA ASP A 54 -12.84 -3.71 -1.15
C ASP A 54 -11.71 -3.71 -2.20
N TYR A 55 -10.54 -3.15 -1.89
CA TYR A 55 -9.45 -3.04 -2.87
C TYR A 55 -9.90 -2.49 -4.23
N ASN A 56 -10.48 -1.29 -4.22
CA ASN A 56 -11.20 -0.73 -5.37
C ASN A 56 -10.77 0.69 -5.73
N LEU A 57 -9.73 1.24 -5.10
CA LEU A 57 -9.23 2.58 -5.34
C LEU A 57 -7.71 2.57 -5.55
N LYS A 58 -7.27 3.14 -6.68
CA LYS A 58 -5.84 3.28 -7.00
C LYS A 58 -5.28 4.59 -6.42
N PRO A 59 -4.04 4.63 -5.94
CA PRO A 59 -3.38 5.88 -5.53
C PRO A 59 -3.36 6.96 -6.64
N TRP A 60 -3.21 6.57 -7.91
CA TRP A 60 -3.32 7.52 -9.03
C TRP A 60 -4.69 8.20 -9.15
N GLU A 61 -5.78 7.55 -8.72
CA GLU A 61 -7.12 8.15 -8.79
C GLU A 61 -7.30 9.23 -7.75
N VAL A 62 -6.75 9.03 -6.55
CA VAL A 62 -6.74 10.01 -5.46
C VAL A 62 -5.90 11.23 -5.84
N THR A 63 -4.67 11.03 -6.29
CA THR A 63 -3.77 12.14 -6.69
C THR A 63 -4.32 12.98 -7.85
N LYS A 64 -5.09 12.36 -8.76
CA LYS A 64 -5.74 13.07 -9.89
C LYS A 64 -7.04 13.77 -9.50
N ASN A 65 -7.69 13.34 -8.40
CA ASN A 65 -8.99 13.86 -7.96
C ASN A 65 -9.02 14.06 -6.42
N PRO A 66 -8.14 14.91 -5.87
CA PRO A 66 -7.99 15.04 -4.42
C PRO A 66 -9.28 15.48 -3.73
N ASP A 67 -10.05 16.39 -4.34
CA ASP A 67 -11.33 16.88 -3.80
C ASP A 67 -12.39 15.77 -3.69
N LYS A 68 -12.33 14.75 -4.55
CA LYS A 68 -13.27 13.61 -4.55
C LYS A 68 -12.89 12.57 -3.50
N HIS A 69 -11.62 12.52 -3.12
CA HIS A 69 -11.04 11.52 -2.21
C HIS A 69 -10.39 12.22 -1.02
N SER A 70 -11.10 13.16 -0.40
CA SER A 70 -10.55 14.10 0.57
C SER A 70 -9.91 13.43 1.77
N THR A 71 -10.48 12.35 2.30
CA THR A 71 -9.91 11.65 3.48
C THR A 71 -8.60 10.96 3.15
N HIS A 72 -8.50 10.31 1.98
CA HIS A 72 -7.23 9.72 1.54
C HIS A 72 -6.22 10.80 1.18
N TRP A 73 -6.67 11.90 0.57
CA TRP A 73 -5.80 13.03 0.29
C TRP A 73 -5.23 13.66 1.55
N GLU A 74 -6.04 13.87 2.58
CA GLU A 74 -5.61 14.38 3.90
C GLU A 74 -4.56 13.45 4.52
N LYS A 75 -4.80 12.13 4.53
CA LYS A 75 -3.80 11.14 5.00
C LYS A 75 -2.47 11.25 4.25
N ILE A 76 -2.49 11.48 2.93
CA ILE A 76 -1.27 11.68 2.14
C ILE A 76 -0.54 12.96 2.59
N GLN A 77 -1.27 14.06 2.80
CA GLN A 77 -0.67 15.33 3.22
C GLN A 77 -0.12 15.29 4.66
N GLU A 78 -0.73 14.49 5.53
CA GLU A 78 -0.36 14.36 6.95
C GLU A 78 0.65 13.24 7.23
N ALA A 79 1.09 12.50 6.20
CA ALA A 79 2.00 11.38 6.37
C ALA A 79 3.34 11.80 7.01
N ASP A 80 3.72 11.13 8.10
CA ASP A 80 5.02 11.32 8.74
C ASP A 80 6.12 10.54 7.99
N LEU A 81 6.97 11.28 7.28
CA LEU A 81 8.06 10.73 6.46
C LEU A 81 9.37 10.51 7.24
N LYS A 82 9.37 10.68 8.56
CA LYS A 82 10.57 10.50 9.39
C LYS A 82 11.00 9.04 9.50
N TYR A 83 10.07 8.10 9.32
CA TYR A 83 10.30 6.67 9.51
C TYR A 83 10.44 5.95 8.16
N PRO A 84 11.30 4.92 8.08
CA PRO A 84 11.40 4.09 6.89
C PRO A 84 10.12 3.27 6.68
N ILE A 85 9.94 2.78 5.46
CA ILE A 85 8.83 1.88 5.09
C ILE A 85 9.32 0.44 5.22
N ASP A 86 8.50 -0.43 5.82
CA ASP A 86 8.73 -1.87 5.77
C ASP A 86 8.45 -2.38 4.36
N ILE A 87 9.47 -2.92 3.69
CA ILE A 87 9.37 -3.47 2.33
C ILE A 87 9.78 -4.93 2.35
N MET A 88 8.99 -5.78 1.70
CA MET A 88 9.26 -7.20 1.54
C MET A 88 9.21 -7.59 0.07
N GLU A 89 10.08 -8.52 -0.33
CA GLU A 89 9.97 -9.15 -1.64
C GLU A 89 8.86 -10.21 -1.58
N ASN A 90 7.91 -10.14 -2.50
CA ASN A 90 6.83 -11.08 -2.65
C ASN A 90 6.59 -11.35 -4.14
N LYS A 91 6.62 -12.62 -4.53
CA LYS A 91 6.31 -13.08 -5.90
C LYS A 91 7.09 -12.34 -7.00
N GLY A 92 8.36 -12.02 -6.75
CA GLY A 92 9.25 -11.31 -7.66
C GLY A 92 9.07 -9.80 -7.70
N ARG A 93 8.38 -9.20 -6.71
CA ARG A 93 8.11 -7.76 -6.62
C ARG A 93 8.33 -7.25 -5.20
N TRP A 94 8.73 -5.99 -5.06
CA TRP A 94 8.76 -5.31 -3.78
C TRP A 94 7.36 -4.81 -3.41
N LEU A 95 6.91 -5.12 -2.19
CA LEU A 95 5.60 -4.79 -1.65
C LEU A 95 5.73 -4.22 -0.23
N PHE A 96 4.87 -3.27 0.12
CA PHE A 96 4.68 -2.71 1.47
C PHE A 96 3.29 -3.03 2.02
#